data_AF-A0A851KYI9-F1
#
_entry.id   AF-A0A851KYI9-F1
#
_cell.length_a   1.000
_cell.length_b   1.000
_cell.length_c   1.000
_cell.angle_alpha   90.00
_cell.angle_beta   90.00
_cell.angle_gamma   90.00
#
_symmetry.space_group_name_H-M   'P 1'
#
loop_
_entity.id
_entity.type
_entity.pdbx_description
1 polymer ?
#
loop_
_entity_poly.entity_id
_entity_poly.type
_entity_poly.pdbx_seq_one_letter_code
_entity_poly.pdbx_strand_id
1 'polypeptide(L)'
;YFAVCSDEEERECELYIKDENCRNMGCIFQNVSIGIEKAYFLVNGSSKDSLIQFYDEYIDLYKIEILTAPLNVTAHCTRDPTGCIITWHPPLTSHVENTKCFQYEISIQNK
;
A
#
# COMPACT_ATOMS: atom_id res chain seq x y z
N TYR A 1 -19.24 -9.08 0.25
CA TYR A 1 -18.32 -9.97 -0.47
C TYR A 1 -17.30 -9.07 -1.10
N PHE A 2 -16.01 -9.26 -0.85
CA PHE A 2 -14.94 -8.50 -1.50
C PHE A 2 -14.05 -9.51 -2.23
N ALA A 3 -13.86 -9.34 -3.53
CA ALA A 3 -13.03 -10.20 -4.37
C ALA A 3 -12.03 -9.37 -5.19
N VAL A 4 -10.82 -9.91 -5.38
CA VAL A 4 -9.78 -9.35 -6.24
C VAL A 4 -9.48 -10.32 -7.37
N CYS A 5 -9.55 -9.87 -8.63
CA CYS A 5 -9.05 -10.62 -9.79
C CYS A 5 -7.72 -10.02 -10.27
N SER A 6 -6.66 -10.83 -10.26
CA SER A 6 -5.53 -10.71 -11.19
C SER A 6 -5.62 -11.82 -12.23
N ASP A 7 -4.87 -11.73 -13.33
CA ASP A 7 -5.09 -12.47 -14.59
C ASP A 7 -5.20 -14.02 -14.51
N GLU A 8 -5.09 -14.68 -13.35
CA GLU A 8 -5.37 -16.12 -13.23
C GLU A 8 -6.20 -16.62 -12.02
N GLU A 9 -6.48 -15.88 -10.94
CA GLU A 9 -7.35 -16.40 -9.84
C GLU A 9 -8.12 -15.31 -9.08
N GLU A 10 -9.45 -15.46 -8.99
CA GLU A 10 -10.30 -14.67 -8.07
C GLU A 10 -9.93 -15.02 -6.62
N ARG A 11 -9.55 -14.01 -5.83
CA ARG A 11 -9.28 -14.17 -4.39
C ARG A 11 -10.34 -13.47 -3.56
N GLU A 12 -11.01 -14.24 -2.71
CA GLU A 12 -11.91 -13.70 -1.71
C GLU A 12 -11.15 -13.00 -0.59
N CYS A 13 -11.81 -12.03 0.04
CA CYS A 13 -11.30 -11.35 1.22
C CYS A 13 -10.98 -12.32 2.37
N GLU A 14 -9.73 -12.28 2.82
CA GLU A 14 -9.23 -13.14 3.89
C GLU A 14 -9.68 -12.65 5.27
N LEU A 15 -9.69 -11.33 5.49
CA LEU A 15 -10.04 -10.72 6.77
C LEU A 15 -10.99 -9.54 6.58
N TYR A 16 -12.25 -9.76 6.93
CA TYR A 16 -13.28 -8.71 6.90
C TYR A 16 -13.20 -7.81 8.14
N ILE A 17 -13.19 -6.50 7.91
CA ILE A 17 -13.35 -5.48 8.95
C ILE A 17 -14.86 -5.22 9.09
N LYS A 18 -15.39 -5.32 10.31
CA LYS A 18 -16.83 -5.20 10.59
C LYS A 18 -17.16 -3.97 11.44
N ASP A 19 -18.36 -3.42 11.24
CA ASP A 19 -18.95 -2.42 12.12
C ASP A 19 -19.62 -3.03 13.36
N GLU A 20 -20.19 -2.18 14.22
CA GLU A 20 -20.94 -2.57 15.42
C GLU A 20 -22.16 -3.47 15.12
N ASN A 21 -22.68 -3.40 13.89
CA ASN A 21 -23.81 -4.20 13.41
C ASN A 21 -23.37 -5.46 12.64
N CYS A 22 -22.10 -5.85 12.76
CA CYS A 22 -21.49 -7.00 12.06
C CYS A 22 -21.51 -6.89 10.53
N ARG A 23 -21.66 -5.68 9.96
CA ARG A 23 -21.60 -5.43 8.52
C ARG A 23 -20.15 -5.30 8.09
N ASN A 24 -19.81 -5.95 6.99
CA ASN A 24 -18.48 -5.86 6.41
C ASN A 24 -18.27 -4.46 5.81
N MET A 25 -17.36 -3.67 6.41
CA MET A 25 -17.00 -2.31 5.94
C MET A 25 -15.65 -2.26 5.22
N GLY A 26 -14.83 -3.31 5.35
CA GLY A 26 -13.54 -3.34 4.70
C GLY A 26 -12.96 -4.75 4.62
N CYS A 27 -11.81 -4.84 3.97
CA CYS A 27 -11.09 -6.09 3.77
C CYS A 27 -9.59 -5.87 3.98
N ILE A 28 -8.91 -6.89 4.52
CA ILE A 28 -7.46 -7.00 4.55
C ILE A 28 -7.09 -8.29 3.82
N PHE A 29 -6.27 -8.15 2.78
CA PHE A 29 -5.57 -9.26 2.13
C PHE A 29 -4.17 -9.35 2.75
N GLN A 30 -3.76 -10.53 3.17
CA GLN A 30 -2.42 -10.78 3.71
C GLN A 30 -1.44 -11.04 2.56
N ASN A 31 -0.18 -10.64 2.76
CA ASN A 31 0.92 -10.94 1.85
C ASN A 31 0.66 -10.55 0.38
N VAL A 32 0.06 -9.38 0.16
CA VAL A 32 -0.14 -8.84 -1.19
C VAL A 32 1.21 -8.45 -1.78
N SER A 33 1.62 -9.13 -2.85
CA SER A 33 2.69 -8.66 -3.71
C SER A 33 2.08 -7.80 -4.82
N ILE A 34 2.37 -6.51 -4.79
CA ILE A 34 1.93 -5.60 -5.86
C ILE A 34 2.89 -5.80 -7.04
N GLY A 35 2.48 -6.56 -8.05
CA GLY A 35 3.18 -6.63 -9.33
C GLY A 35 3.01 -5.34 -10.13
N ILE A 36 3.17 -5.41 -11.46
CA ILE A 36 2.86 -4.31 -12.40
C ILE A 36 1.34 -4.27 -12.69
N GLU A 37 0.55 -5.01 -11.91
CA GLU A 37 -0.79 -5.41 -12.30
C GLU A 37 -1.87 -4.44 -11.81
N LYS A 38 -2.79 -4.16 -12.72
CA LYS A 38 -4.11 -3.63 -12.37
C LYS A 38 -4.90 -4.76 -11.71
N ALA A 39 -5.45 -4.48 -10.54
CA ALA A 39 -6.36 -5.39 -9.87
C ALA A 39 -7.81 -4.97 -10.13
N TYR A 40 -8.67 -5.93 -10.41
CA TYR A 40 -10.12 -5.72 -10.43
C TYR A 40 -10.69 -6.05 -9.06
N PHE A 41 -11.36 -5.07 -8.45
CA PHE A 41 -12.03 -5.22 -7.16
C PHE A 41 -13.53 -5.33 -7.39
N LEU A 42 -14.18 -6.34 -6.80
CA LEU A 42 -15.63 -6.52 -6.81
C LEU A 42 -16.17 -6.56 -5.39
N VAL A 43 -17.21 -5.77 -5.13
CA VAL A 43 -17.90 -5.65 -3.85
C VAL A 43 -19.37 -6.02 -4.01
N ASN A 44 -19.76 -7.23 -3.59
CA ASN A 44 -21.17 -7.65 -3.58
C ASN A 44 -21.80 -7.51 -2.19
N GLY A 45 -23.11 -7.39 -2.17
CA GLY A 45 -23.93 -7.40 -0.96
C GLY A 45 -25.10 -8.36 -1.06
N SER A 46 -25.65 -8.74 0.09
CA SER A 46 -26.87 -9.52 0.18
C SER A 46 -27.78 -8.95 1.26
N SER A 47 -29.09 -9.01 1.03
CA SER A 47 -30.12 -8.60 1.98
C SER A 47 -31.33 -9.51 1.83
N LYS A 48 -32.09 -9.69 2.92
CA LYS A 48 -33.34 -10.47 2.89
C LYS A 48 -34.47 -9.70 2.22
N ASP A 49 -34.42 -8.37 2.28
CA ASP A 49 -35.54 -7.50 1.90
C ASP A 49 -35.41 -6.95 0.48
N SER A 50 -34.19 -6.87 -0.06
CA SER A 50 -33.94 -6.25 -1.35
C SER A 50 -32.68 -6.80 -2.03
N LEU A 51 -32.65 -6.71 -3.35
CA LEU A 51 -31.41 -6.90 -4.11
C LEU A 51 -30.44 -5.76 -3.76
N ILE A 52 -29.18 -6.08 -3.53
CA ILE A 52 -28.11 -5.10 -3.35
C ILE A 52 -27.26 -5.08 -4.62
N GLN A 53 -27.10 -3.89 -5.21
CA GLN A 53 -26.24 -3.72 -6.37
C GLN A 53 -24.77 -3.86 -5.96
N PHE A 54 -23.97 -4.50 -6.81
CA PHE A 54 -22.54 -4.60 -6.60
C PHE A 54 -21.81 -3.33 -7.06
N TYR A 55 -20.60 -3.14 -6.52
CA TYR A 55 -19.65 -2.14 -6.98
C TYR A 55 -18.39 -2.82 -7.49
N ASP A 56 -17.84 -2.34 -8.59
CA ASP A 56 -16.60 -2.86 -9.13
C ASP A 56 -15.69 -1.77 -9.69
N GLU A 57 -14.37 -2.01 -9.65
CA GLU A 57 -13.38 -1.04 -10.11
C GLU A 57 -12.04 -1.70 -10.47
N TYR A 58 -11.37 -1.18 -11.50
CA TYR A 58 -9.98 -1.51 -11.80
C TYR A 58 -9.04 -0.48 -11.17
N ILE A 59 -8.11 -0.94 -10.33
CA ILE A 59 -7.16 -0.08 -9.62
C ILE A 59 -5.73 -0.49 -9.97
N ASP A 60 -4.94 0.49 -10.40
CA ASP A 60 -3.49 0.36 -10.48
C ASP A 60 -2.91 0.30 -9.05
N LEU A 61 -2.50 -0.88 -8.59
CA LEU A 61 -2.09 -1.07 -7.18
C LEU A 61 -0.92 -0.17 -6.77
N TYR A 62 0.02 0.12 -7.67
CA TYR A 62 1.15 1.03 -7.39
C TYR A 62 0.73 2.47 -7.12
N LYS A 63 -0.46 2.91 -7.57
CA LYS A 63 -0.96 4.28 -7.33
C LYS A 63 -1.56 4.44 -5.94
N ILE A 64 -1.96 3.35 -5.30
CA ILE A 64 -2.55 3.33 -3.96
C ILE A 64 -1.56 2.80 -2.91
N GLU A 65 -0.33 2.45 -3.30
CA GLU A 65 0.72 2.03 -2.38
C GLU A 65 1.08 3.18 -1.44
N ILE A 66 1.00 2.92 -0.13
CA ILE A 66 1.47 3.85 0.89
C ILE A 66 2.93 3.49 1.20
N LEU A 67 3.86 4.31 0.71
CA LEU A 67 5.28 4.12 0.92
C LEU A 67 5.65 4.29 2.40
N THR A 68 6.55 3.43 2.89
CA THR A 68 7.13 3.59 4.23
C THR A 68 8.12 4.76 4.26
N ALA A 69 8.55 5.16 5.46
CA ALA A 69 9.67 6.09 5.58
C ALA A 69 10.98 5.46 5.04
N PRO A 70 11.98 6.28 4.64
CA PRO A 70 13.30 5.78 4.29
C PRO A 70 13.90 4.92 5.41
N LEU A 71 14.56 3.84 5.03
CA LEU A 71 15.10 2.87 5.98
C LEU A 71 16.56 3.19 6.32
N ASN A 72 17.00 2.80 7.53
CA ASN A 72 18.39 2.91 7.98
C ASN A 72 19.00 4.31 7.75
N VAL A 73 18.27 5.35 8.18
CA VAL A 73 18.77 6.73 8.14
C VAL A 73 19.91 6.87 9.15
N THR A 74 21.11 7.14 8.65
CA THR A 74 22.31 7.36 9.46
C THR A 74 22.96 8.67 9.10
N ALA A 75 23.63 9.30 10.07
CA ALA A 75 24.41 10.50 9.86
C ALA A 75 25.82 10.26 10.40
N HIS A 76 26.82 10.45 9.55
CA HIS A 76 28.22 10.37 9.92
C HIS A 76 28.86 11.74 9.83
N CYS A 77 29.20 12.32 10.98
CA CYS A 77 29.78 13.66 11.06
C CYS A 77 31.27 13.60 11.41
N THR A 78 32.11 14.21 10.59
CA THR A 78 33.55 14.34 10.79
C THR A 78 33.92 15.77 11.17
N ARG A 79 35.00 15.92 11.91
CA ARG A 79 35.57 17.24 12.25
C ARG A 79 36.61 17.71 11.23
N ASP A 80 37.24 16.79 10.50
CA ASP A 80 38.24 17.10 9.48
C ASP A 80 38.07 16.18 8.24
N PRO A 81 37.51 16.68 7.13
CA PRO A 81 36.85 17.99 7.00
C PRO A 81 35.58 18.06 7.85
N THR A 82 35.20 19.26 8.29
CA THR A 82 33.95 19.47 9.03
C THR A 82 32.75 19.25 8.10
N GLY A 83 31.93 18.25 8.40
CA GLY A 83 30.75 17.94 7.60
C GLY A 83 30.00 16.72 8.11
N CYS A 84 28.77 16.55 7.65
CA CYS A 84 27.96 15.37 7.93
C CYS A 84 27.51 14.73 6.62
N ILE A 85 27.64 13.41 6.53
CA ILE A 85 27.11 12.61 5.44
C ILE A 85 25.88 11.88 5.98
N ILE A 86 24.72 12.16 5.41
CA ILE A 86 23.47 11.47 5.75
C ILE A 86 23.21 10.43 4.67
N THR A 87 23.02 9.17 5.07
CA THR A 87 22.72 8.06 4.16
C THR A 87 21.47 7.34 4.60
N TRP A 88 20.72 6.81 3.65
CA TRP A 88 19.53 6.01 3.88
C TRP A 88 19.33 5.01 2.75
N HIS A 89 18.53 3.99 3.03
CA HIS A 89 17.99 3.08 2.03
C HIS A 89 16.61 3.58 1.59
N PRO A 90 16.20 3.32 0.34
CA PRO A 90 14.86 3.67 -0.13
C PRO A 90 13.77 2.97 0.70
N PRO A 91 12.54 3.52 0.67
CA PRO A 91 11.41 2.85 1.30
C PRO A 91 11.12 1.51 0.63
N LEU A 92 10.40 0.64 1.35
CA LEU A 92 9.91 -0.60 0.74
C LEU A 92 8.84 -0.25 -0.28
N THR A 93 8.99 -0.76 -1.48
CA THR A 93 7.98 -0.69 -2.53
C THR A 93 7.90 -2.06 -3.20
N SER A 94 6.68 -2.46 -3.51
CA SER A 94 6.42 -3.64 -4.33
C SER A 94 6.46 -3.30 -5.83
N HIS A 95 6.36 -2.02 -6.19
CA HIS A 95 6.46 -1.53 -7.57
C HIS A 95 7.94 -1.32 -8.00
N VAL A 96 8.58 -2.40 -8.44
CA VAL A 96 10.03 -2.46 -8.70
C VAL A 96 10.49 -1.64 -9.90
N GLU A 97 9.63 -1.37 -10.88
CA GLU A 97 10.04 -0.75 -12.16
C GLU A 97 10.55 0.70 -12.02
N ASN A 98 10.24 1.41 -10.93
CA ASN A 98 10.58 2.84 -10.76
C ASN A 98 11.30 3.20 -9.45
N THR A 99 12.13 2.30 -8.91
CA THR A 99 12.92 2.54 -7.68
C THR A 99 13.86 3.76 -7.74
N LYS A 100 14.16 4.29 -8.94
CA LYS A 100 15.02 5.47 -9.15
C LYS A 100 14.29 6.81 -9.04
N CYS A 101 12.97 6.82 -8.84
CA CYS A 101 12.14 8.03 -8.94
C CYS A 101 11.61 8.54 -7.58
N PHE A 102 12.22 8.16 -6.46
CA PHE A 102 11.84 8.72 -5.16
C PHE A 102 12.34 10.17 -5.01
N GLN A 103 11.42 11.06 -4.67
CA GLN A 103 11.74 12.41 -4.23
C GLN A 103 11.71 12.46 -2.71
N TYR A 104 12.78 12.98 -2.11
CA TYR A 104 12.94 13.02 -0.65
C TYR A 104 12.84 14.45 -0.13
N GLU A 105 12.24 14.60 1.04
CA GLU A 105 12.28 15.81 1.85
C GLU A 105 13.16 15.56 3.07
N ILE A 106 14.07 16.50 3.36
CA ILE A 106 14.98 16.42 4.50
C ILE A 106 14.75 17.63 5.39
N SER A 107 14.29 17.40 6.61
CA SER A 107 14.14 18.44 7.63
C SER A 107 15.31 18.39 8.60
N ILE A 108 16.17 19.42 8.57
CA ILE A 108 17.30 19.57 9.49
C ILE A 108 16.94 20.64 10.51
N GLN A 109 16.88 20.26 11.78
CA GLN A 109 16.58 21.19 12.87
C GLN A 109 17.86 21.47 13.66
N ASN A 110 18.15 22.76 13.87
CA ASN A 110 19.15 23.17 14.85
C ASN A 110 18.50 23.17 16.24
N LYS A 111 19.22 22.68 17.26
CA LYS A 111 18.74 22.67 18.64
C LYS A 111 19.17 23.92 19.38
#